data_AF-A0A2N5KLM9-F1
#
_entry.id   AF-A0A2N5KLM9-F1
#
_cell.length_a   1.000
_cell.length_b   1.000
_cell.length_c   1.000
_cell.angle_alpha   90.00
_cell.angle_beta   90.00
_cell.angle_gamma   90.00
#
_symmetry.space_group_name_H-M   'P 1'
#
loop_
_entity.id
_entity.type
_entity.pdbx_description
1 polymer ?
#
loop_
_entity_poly.entity_id
_entity_poly.type
_entity_poly.pdbx_seq_one_letter_code
_entity_poly.pdbx_strand_id
1 'polypeptide(L)'
;MTSYAEMDRLRKLARPLYLELRALGIDVWATERPDRPAGYEVHAGGMRSFSPRHADRLRQRIEEHTAGLVKVLWAKWDGDLEAIRREGEV
;
A
#
# COMPACT_ATOMS: atom_id res chain seq x y z
N MET A 1 -8.57 -12.73 -16.24
CA MET A 1 -7.80 -11.49 -16.49
C MET A 1 -8.60 -10.32 -15.98
N THR A 2 -8.11 -9.59 -14.99
CA THR A 2 -8.73 -8.33 -14.55
C THR A 2 -8.53 -7.28 -15.63
N SER A 3 -9.58 -6.56 -16.03
CA SER A 3 -9.46 -5.54 -17.07
C SER A 3 -8.56 -4.39 -16.60
N TYR A 4 -7.89 -3.72 -17.54
CA TYR A 4 -7.06 -2.55 -17.23
C TYR A 4 -7.86 -1.46 -16.48
N ALA A 5 -9.13 -1.27 -16.84
CA ALA A 5 -10.03 -0.32 -16.18
C ALA A 5 -10.31 -0.70 -14.71
N GLU A 6 -10.48 -1.98 -14.42
CA GLU A 6 -10.67 -2.45 -13.05
C GLU A 6 -9.39 -2.31 -12.22
N MET A 7 -8.22 -2.52 -12.84
CA MET A 7 -6.94 -2.25 -12.17
C MET A 7 -6.74 -0.76 -11.84
N ASP A 8 -7.09 0.13 -12.77
CA ASP A 8 -7.02 1.58 -12.54
C ASP A 8 -7.99 2.03 -11.45
N ARG A 9 -9.19 1.46 -11.42
CA ARG A 9 -10.19 1.72 -10.36
C ARG A 9 -9.68 1.31 -8.99
N LEU A 10 -9.18 0.08 -8.85
CA LEU A 10 -8.64 -0.42 -7.57
C LEU A 10 -7.46 0.42 -7.08
N ARG A 11 -6.59 0.86 -8.01
CA ARG A 11 -5.49 1.78 -7.70
C ARG A 11 -6.00 3.12 -7.17
N LYS A 12 -6.97 3.74 -7.85
CA LYS A 12 -7.56 5.03 -7.44
C LYS A 12 -8.20 4.96 -6.06
N LEU A 13 -8.86 3.84 -5.74
CA LEU A 13 -9.46 3.61 -4.43
C LEU A 13 -8.43 3.40 -3.31
N ALA A 14 -7.31 2.75 -3.60
CA ALA A 14 -6.27 2.47 -2.62
C ALA A 14 -5.23 3.60 -2.47
N ARG A 15 -5.13 4.52 -3.43
CA ARG A 15 -4.16 5.63 -3.40
C ARG A 15 -4.28 6.52 -2.15
N PRO A 16 -5.49 6.94 -1.70
CA PRO A 16 -5.62 7.73 -0.48
C PRO A 16 -5.07 7.00 0.76
N LEU A 17 -5.37 5.70 0.89
CA LEU A 17 -4.86 4.89 1.99
C LEU A 17 -3.33 4.78 1.96
N TYR A 18 -2.74 4.57 0.77
CA TYR A 18 -1.29 4.54 0.63
C TYR A 18 -0.64 5.86 1.09
N LEU A 19 -1.19 7.01 0.68
CA LEU A 19 -0.69 8.32 1.08
C LEU A 19 -0.84 8.56 2.59
N GLU A 20 -1.97 8.14 3.18
CA GLU A 20 -2.20 8.21 4.63
C GLU A 20 -1.14 7.40 5.39
N LEU A 21 -0.89 6.15 4.99
CA LEU A 21 0.13 5.30 5.62
C LEU A 21 1.52 5.96 5.52
N ARG A 22 1.87 6.52 4.37
CA ARG A 22 3.15 7.23 4.20
C ARG A 22 3.25 8.49 5.07
N ALA A 23 2.18 9.29 5.16
CA ALA A 23 2.14 10.46 6.04
C ALA A 23 2.27 10.09 7.52
N LEU A 24 1.82 8.90 7.89
CA LEU A 24 1.98 8.32 9.23
C LEU A 24 3.38 7.70 9.47
N GLY A 25 4.29 7.78 8.50
CA GLY A 25 5.62 7.16 8.60
C GLY A 25 5.59 5.63 8.54
N ILE A 26 4.51 5.06 8.01
CA ILE A 26 4.34 3.61 7.85
C ILE A 26 4.91 3.20 6.50
N ASP A 27 5.93 2.35 6.54
CA ASP A 27 6.46 1.72 5.34
C ASP A 27 5.55 0.58 4.89
N VAL A 28 5.19 0.56 3.61
CA VAL A 28 4.26 -0.42 3.03
C VAL A 28 4.96 -1.15 1.89
N TRP A 29 4.94 -2.47 1.89
CA TRP A 29 5.52 -3.31 0.83
C TRP A 29 4.67 -4.55 0.58
N ALA A 30 4.77 -5.11 -0.63
CA ALA A 30 4.05 -6.32 -1.02
C ALA A 30 5.04 -7.49 -1.15
N THR A 31 4.63 -8.67 -0.70
CA THR A 31 5.34 -9.94 -0.90
C THR A 31 4.45 -10.92 -1.63
N GLU A 32 5.04 -11.77 -2.47
CA GLU A 32 4.32 -12.87 -3.12
C GLU A 32 3.81 -13.88 -2.09
N ARG A 33 2.53 -14.19 -2.19
CA ARG A 33 1.79 -15.13 -1.35
C ARG A 33 0.81 -15.88 -2.24
N PRO A 34 1.24 -16.99 -2.87
CA PRO A 34 0.43 -17.71 -3.86
C PRO A 34 -0.83 -18.34 -3.27
N ASP A 35 -0.90 -18.46 -1.95
CA ASP A 35 -2.04 -18.90 -1.15
C ASP A 35 -3.14 -17.83 -0.97
N ARG A 36 -2.86 -16.56 -1.32
CA ARG A 36 -3.83 -15.46 -1.23
C ARG A 36 -4.56 -15.25 -2.56
N PRO A 37 -5.85 -14.83 -2.56
CA PRO A 37 -6.61 -14.56 -3.79
C PRO A 37 -5.96 -13.53 -4.72
N ALA A 38 -5.22 -12.57 -4.16
CA ALA A 38 -4.49 -11.58 -4.92
C ALA A 38 -3.12 -12.06 -5.42
N GLY A 39 -2.61 -13.20 -4.91
CA GLY A 39 -1.24 -13.68 -5.12
C GLY A 39 -0.18 -12.92 -4.32
N TYR A 40 -0.60 -11.92 -3.53
CA TYR A 40 0.26 -11.02 -2.77
C TYR A 40 -0.33 -10.75 -1.39
N GLU A 41 0.55 -10.43 -0.45
CA GLU A 41 0.24 -9.92 0.88
C GLU A 41 0.92 -8.56 1.05
N VAL A 42 0.19 -7.61 1.64
CA VAL A 42 0.71 -6.26 1.90
C VAL A 42 1.10 -6.18 3.37
N HIS A 43 2.36 -5.86 3.60
CA HIS A 43 2.92 -5.64 4.91
C HIS A 43 3.06 -4.16 5.20
N ALA A 44 3.00 -3.82 6.48
CA ALA A 44 3.21 -2.46 6.93
C ALA A 44 4.06 -2.41 8.20
N GLY A 45 5.17 -1.67 8.11
CA GLY A 45 6.16 -1.44 9.16
C GLY A 45 5.89 -0.16 9.95
N GLY A 46 6.61 0.05 11.06
CA GLY A 46 6.50 1.30 11.81
C GLY A 46 5.26 1.44 12.71
N MET A 47 4.36 0.45 12.74
CA MET A 47 3.13 0.54 13.56
C MET A 47 3.34 0.40 15.07
N ARG A 48 4.55 0.10 15.55
CA ARG A 48 4.83 -0.17 16.97
C ARG A 48 4.56 1.02 17.90
N SER A 49 4.62 2.24 17.36
CA SER A 49 4.39 3.48 18.10
C SER A 49 2.89 3.84 18.23
N PHE A 50 2.00 3.08 17.57
CA PHE A 50 0.57 3.31 17.63
C PHE A 50 -0.08 2.52 18.77
N SER A 51 -1.21 3.01 19.27
CA SER A 51 -2.03 2.20 20.19
C SER A 51 -2.50 0.92 19.49
N PRO A 52 -2.63 -0.22 20.20
CA PRO A 52 -3.05 -1.49 19.60
C PRO A 52 -4.35 -1.36 18.79
N ARG A 53 -5.34 -0.65 19.33
CA ARG A 53 -6.63 -0.40 18.65
C ARG A 53 -6.50 0.43 17.36
N HIS A 54 -5.49 1.30 17.26
CA HIS A 54 -5.24 2.05 16.04
C HIS A 54 -4.48 1.20 15.02
N ALA A 55 -3.46 0.45 15.46
CA ALA A 55 -2.72 -0.48 14.62
C ALA A 55 -3.64 -1.57 14.03
N ASP A 56 -4.56 -2.13 14.81
CA ASP A 56 -5.48 -3.16 14.33
C ASP A 56 -6.48 -2.60 13.30
N ARG A 57 -6.96 -1.37 13.49
CA ARG A 57 -7.80 -0.68 12.49
C ARG A 57 -7.04 -0.43 11.20
N LEU A 58 -5.77 -0.04 11.27
CA LEU A 58 -4.93 0.14 10.08
C LEU A 58 -4.69 -1.19 9.36
N ARG A 59 -4.38 -2.26 10.09
CA ARG A 59 -4.23 -3.61 9.52
C ARG A 59 -5.48 -4.08 8.80
N GLN A 60 -6.66 -3.89 9.41
CA GLN A 60 -7.92 -4.24 8.77
C GLN A 60 -8.14 -3.46 7.46
N ARG A 61 -7.90 -2.14 7.47
CA ARG A 61 -8.01 -1.31 6.26
C ARG A 61 -7.03 -1.74 5.17
N ILE A 62 -5.81 -2.12 5.54
CA ILE A 62 -4.81 -2.65 4.61
C ILE A 62 -5.29 -3.96 3.98
N GLU A 63 -5.79 -4.89 4.79
CA GLU A 63 -6.29 -6.19 4.31
C GLU A 63 -7.43 -5.98 3.29
N GLU A 64 -8.40 -5.13 3.63
CA GLU A 64 -9.55 -4.79 2.77
C GLU A 64 -9.14 -4.17 1.43
N HIS A 65 -8.01 -3.45 1.39
CA HIS A 65 -7.53 -2.74 0.21
C HIS A 65 -6.30 -3.41 -0.42
N THR A 66 -5.95 -4.63 -0.01
CA THR A 66 -4.73 -5.36 -0.45
C THR A 66 -4.58 -5.33 -1.96
N ALA A 67 -5.63 -5.68 -2.72
CA ALA A 67 -5.58 -5.73 -4.17
C ALA A 67 -5.22 -4.37 -4.78
N GLY A 68 -5.81 -3.27 -4.29
CA GLY A 68 -5.52 -1.92 -4.78
C GLY A 68 -4.14 -1.43 -4.32
N LEU A 69 -3.72 -1.73 -3.09
CA LEU A 69 -2.40 -1.37 -2.57
C LEU A 69 -1.28 -2.06 -3.35
N VAL A 70 -1.45 -3.35 -3.71
CA VAL A 70 -0.52 -4.05 -4.61
C VAL A 70 -0.41 -3.31 -5.94
N LYS A 71 -1.53 -2.82 -6.51
CA LYS A 71 -1.48 -2.02 -7.74
C LYS A 71 -0.79 -0.67 -7.56
N VAL A 72 -0.97 0.00 -6.42
CA VAL A 72 -0.24 1.24 -6.12
C VAL A 72 1.27 0.97 -6.02
N LEU A 73 1.67 -0.09 -5.32
CA LEU A 73 3.07 -0.48 -5.15
C LEU A 73 3.73 -0.96 -6.45
N TRP A 74 2.97 -1.64 -7.30
CA TRP A 74 3.42 -2.12 -8.61
C TRP A 74 3.41 -1.06 -9.70
N ALA A 75 2.61 -0.02 -9.53
CA ALA A 75 2.66 1.16 -10.37
C ALA A 75 3.92 2.01 -10.11
N LYS A 76 5.10 1.36 -9.92
CA LYS A 76 6.48 1.91 -9.90
C LYS A 76 6.88 2.71 -11.17
N TRP A 77 5.88 3.24 -11.86
CA TRP A 77 5.88 4.18 -12.98
C TRP A 77 5.32 5.55 -12.58
N ASP A 78 5.22 5.87 -11.29
CA ASP A 78 4.92 7.23 -10.82
C ASP A 78 6.24 7.98 -10.59
N GLY A 79 6.54 8.97 -11.43
CA GLY A 79 7.71 9.85 -11.26
C GLY A 79 7.73 10.57 -9.90
N ASP A 80 6.60 10.64 -9.20
CA ASP A 80 6.48 11.20 -7.87
C ASP A 80 7.15 10.35 -6.76
N LEU A 81 7.29 9.03 -6.97
CA LEU A 81 7.99 8.15 -6.02
C LEU A 81 9.52 8.35 -6.07
N GLU A 82 10.07 8.73 -7.22
CA GLU A 82 11.47 9.17 -7.32
C GLU A 82 11.69 10.54 -6.66
N ALA A 83 10.74 11.48 -6.83
CA ALA A 83 10.82 12.80 -6.22
C ALA A 83 10.88 12.72 -4.69
N ILE A 84 10.01 11.92 -4.08
CA ILE A 84 9.96 11.74 -2.61
C ILE A 84 11.18 10.98 -2.08
N ARG A 85 11.74 10.05 -2.85
CA ARG A 85 12.97 9.32 -2.46
C ARG A 85 14.22 10.23 -2.48
N ARG A 86 14.28 11.22 -3.38
CA ARG A 86 15.36 12.22 -3.40
C ARG A 86 15.31 13.19 -2.22
N GLU A 87 14.14 13.48 -1.66
CA GLU A 87 14.00 14.42 -0.54
C GLU A 87 14.41 13.83 0.82
N GLY A 88 14.49 12.50 0.94
CA GLY A 88 14.96 11.82 2.16
C GLY A 88 16.43 11.40 2.15
N GLU A 89 17.16 11.67 1.06
CA GLU A 89 18.58 11.33 0.87
C GLU A 89 19.52 12.55 1.06
N VAL A 90 19.04 13.62 1.69
CA VAL A 90 19.83 14.83 2.03
C VAL A 90 20.25 14.82 3.49
#